data_AF-A0A2J2HC75-F1
#
_entry.id   AF-A0A2J2HC75-F1
#
_cell.length_a   1.000
_cell.length_b   1.000
_cell.length_c   1.000
_cell.angle_alpha   90.00
_cell.angle_beta   90.00
_cell.angle_gamma   90.00
#
_symmetry.space_group_name_H-M   'P 1'
#
loop_
_entity.id
_entity.type
_entity.pdbx_description
1 polymer ?
#
loop_
_entity_poly.entity_id
_entity_poly.type
_entity_poly.pdbx_seq_one_letter_code
_entity_poly.pdbx_strand_id
1 'polypeptide(L)' 'MDELLSALHEALKPMVAQIAAKAKKGKRLAAREVLLLYVYLMLEERASRGRPAERQGAPDGRAQPGAP' A
#
# COMPACT_ATOMS: atom_id res chain seq x y z
N MET A 1 -18.73 -9.03 3.56
CA MET A 1 -18.19 -8.34 2.36
C MET A 1 -16.72 -8.01 2.55
N ASP A 2 -16.31 -7.46 3.69
CA ASP A 2 -14.90 -7.12 3.94
C ASP A 2 -13.97 -8.35 4.13
N GLU A 3 -14.48 -9.49 4.61
CA GLU A 3 -13.71 -10.74 4.66
C GLU A 3 -13.35 -11.26 3.27
N LEU A 4 -14.29 -11.22 2.31
CA LEU A 4 -14.04 -11.62 0.93
C LEU A 4 -12.99 -10.71 0.27
N LEU A 5 -13.09 -9.40 0.50
CA LEU A 5 -12.15 -8.43 -0.04
C LEU A 5 -10.76 -8.56 0.61
N SER A 6 -10.71 -8.87 1.91
CA SER A 6 -9.46 -9.19 2.61
C SER A 6 -8.83 -10.47 2.08
N ALA A 7 -9.62 -11.54 1.90
CA ALA A 7 -9.15 -12.80 1.33
C ALA A 7 -8.64 -12.62 -0.10
N LEU A 8 -9.34 -11.83 -0.91
CA LEU A 8 -8.92 -11.47 -2.26
C LEU A 8 -7.62 -10.66 -2.23
N HIS A 9 -7.49 -9.71 -1.32
CA HIS A 9 -6.28 -8.91 -1.15
C HIS A 9 -5.06 -9.80 -0.85
N GLU A 10 -5.17 -10.71 0.13
CA GLU A 10 -4.10 -11.66 0.47
C GLU A 10 -3.76 -12.60 -0.71
N ALA A 11 -4.77 -13.08 -1.43
CA ALA A 11 -4.57 -13.96 -2.59
C ALA A 11 -3.84 -13.25 -3.75
N LEU A 12 -4.02 -11.93 -3.91
CA LEU A 12 -3.42 -11.15 -4.98
C LEU A 12 -1.97 -10.71 -4.68
N LYS A 13 -1.57 -10.58 -3.40
CA LYS A 13 -0.20 -10.20 -2.99
C LYS A 13 0.91 -10.93 -3.76
N PRO A 14 0.95 -12.27 -3.85
CA PRO A 14 2.05 -12.96 -4.53
C PRO A 14 2.08 -12.69 -6.04
N MET A 15 0.92 -12.46 -6.67
CA MET A 15 0.85 -12.13 -8.09
C MET A 15 1.37 -10.72 -8.34
N VAL A 16 0.97 -9.76 -7.49
CA VAL A 16 1.43 -8.38 -7.55
C VAL A 16 2.94 -8.28 -7.32
N ALA A 17 3.48 -9.06 -6.38
CA ALA A 17 4.92 -9.13 -6.14
C ALA A 17 5.70 -9.59 -7.39
N GLN A 18 5.18 -10.59 -8.12
CA GLN A 18 5.78 -11.08 -9.37
C GLN A 18 5.69 -10.03 -10.49
N ILE A 19 4.55 -9.35 -10.61
CA ILE A 19 4.36 -8.27 -11.59
C ILE A 19 5.31 -7.11 -11.28
N ALA A 20 5.45 -6.72 -10.02
CA ALA A 20 6.38 -5.68 -9.60
C ALA A 20 7.84 -6.07 -9.87
N ALA A 21 8.22 -7.32 -9.62
CA ALA A 21 9.56 -7.83 -9.96
C ALA A 21 9.80 -7.82 -11.47
N LYS A 22 8.79 -8.13 -12.28
CA LYS A 22 8.85 -8.04 -13.75
C LYS A 22 9.04 -6.60 -14.22
N ALA A 23 8.27 -5.66 -13.66
CA ALA A 23 8.38 -4.24 -13.95
C ALA A 23 9.75 -3.66 -13.57
N LYS A 24 10.29 -4.05 -12.39
CA LYS A 24 11.66 -3.66 -11.96
C LYS A 24 12.75 -4.13 -12.91
N LYS A 25 12.53 -5.24 -13.61
CA LYS A 25 13.43 -5.75 -14.66
C LYS A 25 13.24 -5.04 -16.01
N GLY A 26 12.45 -3.97 -16.08
CA GLY A 26 12.15 -3.22 -17.31
C GLY A 26 11.30 -3.99 -18.31
N LYS A 27 10.71 -5.13 -17.92
CA LYS A 27 9.89 -5.93 -18.82
C LYS A 27 8.52 -5.29 -18.99
N ARG A 28 8.02 -5.30 -20.23
CA ARG A 28 6.69 -4.81 -20.56
C ARG A 28 5.62 -5.66 -19.86
N LEU A 29 4.66 -4.99 -19.24
CA LEU A 29 3.51 -5.63 -18.61
C LEU A 29 2.41 -5.88 -19.65
N ALA A 30 1.74 -7.02 -19.53
CA ALA A 30 0.52 -7.31 -20.27
C ALA A 30 -0.65 -6.53 -19.67
N ALA A 31 -1.68 -6.25 -20.47
CA ALA A 31 -2.87 -5.52 -20.01
C ALA A 31 -3.51 -6.15 -18.76
N ARG A 32 -3.55 -7.49 -18.70
CA ARG A 32 -4.05 -8.24 -17.53
C ARG A 32 -3.23 -7.96 -16.25
N GLU A 33 -1.91 -7.85 -16.37
CA GLU A 33 -1.03 -7.56 -15.22
C GLU A 33 -1.27 -6.13 -14.71
N VAL A 34 -1.49 -5.19 -15.63
CA VAL A 34 -1.83 -3.80 -15.27
C VAL A 34 -3.19 -3.73 -14.56
N LEU A 35 -4.21 -4.44 -15.05
CA LEU A 35 -5.51 -4.50 -14.40
C LEU A 35 -5.44 -5.13 -13.01
N LEU A 36 -4.63 -6.19 -12.83
CA LEU A 36 -4.41 -6.82 -11.52
C LEU A 36 -3.77 -5.86 -10.52
N LEU A 37 -2.77 -5.08 -10.96
CA LEU A 37 -2.17 -4.04 -10.12
C LEU A 37 -3.20 -2.97 -9.71
N TYR A 38 -4.03 -2.53 -10.66
CA TYR A 38 -5.06 -1.54 -10.40
C TYR A 38 -6.08 -2.04 -9.35
N VAL A 39 -6.59 -3.26 -9.51
CA VAL A 39 -7.52 -3.86 -8.55
C VAL A 39 -6.89 -3.99 -7.16
N TYR A 40 -5.63 -4.44 -7.09
CA TYR A 40 -4.92 -4.54 -5.82
C TYR A 40 -4.75 -3.18 -5.13
N LEU A 41 -4.39 -2.13 -5.87
CA LEU A 41 -4.27 -0.76 -5.33
C LEU A 41 -5.60 -0.23 -4.79
N MET A 42 -6.71 -0.51 -5.48
CA MET A 42 -8.05 -0.14 -4.99
C MET A 42 -8.40 -0.84 -3.67
N LEU A 43 -7.96 -2.10 -3.49
CA LEU A 43 -8.14 -2.84 -2.24
C LEU A 43 -7.26 -2.27 -1.11
N GLU A 44 -6.01 -1.93 -1.40
CA GLU A 44 -5.08 -1.28 -0.45
C GLU A 44 -5.59 0.08 0.02
N GLU A 45 -6.11 0.90 -0.89
CA GLU A 45 -6.68 2.22 -0.56
C GLU A 45 -7.90 2.07 0.36
N ARG A 46 -8.77 1.10 0.08
CA ARG A 46 -9.93 0.80 0.91
C ARG A 46 -9.52 0.28 2.30
N ALA A 47 -8.53 -0.62 2.36
CA ALA A 47 -8.00 -1.14 3.63
C ALA A 47 -7.32 -0.02 4.45
N SER A 48 -6.66 0.93 3.77
CA SER A 48 -5.98 2.06 4.40
C SER A 48 -6.95 3.13 4.91
N ARG A 49 -8.09 3.36 4.23
CA ARG A 49 -9.15 4.28 4.70
C ARG A 49 -9.88 3.78 5.95
N GLY A 50 -9.85 2.47 6.23
CA GLY A 50 -10.38 1.87 7.46
C GLY A 50 -9.38 1.84 8.62
N ARG A 51 -8.10 2.12 8.36
CA ARG A 51 -7.07 2.24 9.40
C ARG A 51 -7.02 3.71 9.80
N PRO A 52 -7.34 4.10 11.05
CA PRO A 52 -7.09 5.47 11.47
C PRO A 52 -5.61 5.71 11.22
N ALA A 53 -5.31 6.73 10.41
CA ALA A 53 -3.97 7.25 10.30
C ALA A 53 -3.57 7.69 11.72
N GLU A 54 -2.89 6.82 12.44
CA GLU A 54 -2.14 7.21 13.62
C GLU A 54 -1.12 8.23 13.13
N ARG A 55 -1.56 9.47 13.25
CA ARG A 55 -0.80 10.70 13.41
C ARG A 55 0.61 10.56 12.87
N GLN A 56 0.79 11.08 11.67
CA GLN A 56 1.92 11.97 11.41
C GLN A 56 2.00 12.96 12.58
N GLY A 57 2.77 12.59 13.61
CA GLY A 57 3.32 13.53 14.56
C GLY A 57 4.21 14.46 13.75
N ALA A 58 3.71 15.68 13.55
CA ALA A 58 4.42 16.83 13.03
C ALA A 58 5.78 17.00 13.75
N PRO A 59 6.76 17.69 13.12
CA PRO A 59 8.16 17.67 13.55
C PRO A 59 8.28 18.31 14.93
N ASP A 60 9.04 17.68 15.84
CA ASP A 60 9.42 18.29 17.12
C ASP A 60 10.43 19.42 16.88
N GLY A 61 9.92 20.53 16.35
CA GLY A 61 10.48 21.86 16.44
C GLY A 61 9.97 22.54 17.69
N ARG A 62 10.42 22.10 18.87
CA ARG A 62 10.43 22.92 20.08
C ARG A 62 11.75 22.73 20.82
N ALA A 63 12.56 23.78 20.74
CA ALA A 63 13.72 24.02 21.56
C ALA A 63 13.41 23.74 23.04
N GLN A 64 14.41 23.15 23.71
CA GLN A 64 14.53 23.02 25.16
C GLN A 64 14.14 24.31 25.89
N PRO A 65 13.29 24.24 26.93
CA PRO A 65 13.36 25.15 28.05
C PRO A 65 14.02 24.40 29.20
N GLY A 66 15.33 24.56 29.36
CA GLY A 66 16.07 23.85 30.41
C GLY A 66 17.54 24.23 30.45
N ALA A 67 17.83 25.46 30.80
CA ALA A 67 19.13 25.86 31.32
C ALA A 67 18.91 26.66 32.61
N PRO A 68 19.47 26.25 33.76
CA PRO A 68 19.79 27.18 34.84
C PRO A 68 20.93 28.12 34.44
#